data_AF-A0A7W7ZSV6-F1
#
_entry.id   AF-A0A7W7ZSV6-F1
#
_cell.length_a   1.000
_cell.length_b   1.000
_cell.length_c   1.000
_cell.angle_alpha   90.00
_cell.angle_beta   90.00
_cell.angle_gamma   90.00
#
_symmetry.space_group_name_H-M   'P 1'
#
loop_
_entity.id
_entity.type
_entity.pdbx_description
1 polymer ?
#
loop_
_entity_poly.entity_id
_entity_poly.type
_entity_poly.pdbx_seq_one_letter_code
_entity_poly.pdbx_strand_id
1 'polypeptide(L)' 'MIYTFDHEPAHVHAKGRGVEAIFLLNCAGGPIEVRNRYGTTAAEEAMLARFIDENRVILCKAWEELHGNAERA' A
#
# COMPACT_ATOMS: atom_id res chain seq x y z
N MET A 1 -21.64 3.66 0.60
CA MET A 1 -21.09 2.36 1.02
C MET A 1 -20.18 2.67 2.20
N ILE A 2 -20.49 2.14 3.38
CA ILE A 2 -19.71 2.39 4.59
C ILE A 2 -18.89 1.13 4.83
N TYR A 3 -17.57 1.27 4.80
CA TYR A 3 -16.62 0.17 4.98
C TYR A 3 -15.87 0.42 6.27
N THR A 4 -16.08 -0.42 7.27
CA THR A 4 -15.60 -0.19 8.64
C THR A 4 -14.27 -0.88 8.93
N PHE A 5 -13.64 -1.50 7.93
CA PHE A 5 -12.42 -2.29 8.05
C PHE A 5 -11.31 -1.77 7.10
N ASP A 6 -11.06 -0.46 7.12
CA ASP A 6 -10.08 0.19 6.24
C ASP A 6 -8.90 0.79 7.03
N HIS A 7 -8.19 -0.05 7.77
CA HIS A 7 -7.04 0.37 8.57
C HIS A 7 -6.19 -0.81 9.10
N GLU A 8 -6.42 -2.06 8.67
CA GLU A 8 -5.42 -3.14 8.77
C GLU A 8 -5.55 -4.03 7.52
N PRO A 9 -4.45 -4.62 7.02
CA PRO A 9 -3.04 -4.35 7.35
C PRO A 9 -2.54 -3.02 6.76
N ALA A 10 -1.31 -2.62 7.10
CA ALA A 10 -0.66 -1.43 6.55
C ALA A 10 -0.57 -1.46 5.01
N HIS A 11 -1.12 -0.44 4.37
CA HIS A 11 -1.21 -0.37 2.91
C HIS A 11 -1.23 1.08 2.40
N VAL A 12 -0.89 1.26 1.12
CA VAL A 12 -0.98 2.54 0.41
C VAL A 12 -1.87 2.43 -0.81
N HIS A 13 -2.53 3.54 -1.16
CA HIS A 13 -3.33 3.66 -2.38
C HIS A 13 -2.56 4.52 -3.38
N ALA A 14 -2.13 3.92 -4.50
CA ALA A 14 -1.59 4.65 -5.64
C ALA A 14 -2.75 5.00 -6.59
N LYS A 15 -3.02 6.30 -6.78
CA LYS A 15 -4.14 6.78 -7.60
C LYS A 15 -3.65 7.75 -8.68
N GLY A 16 -4.26 7.68 -9.86
CA GLY A 16 -4.04 8.58 -10.97
C GLY A 16 -5.29 8.72 -11.84
N ARG A 17 -5.19 9.35 -13.01
CA ARG A 17 -6.35 9.50 -13.92
C ARG A 17 -6.81 8.13 -14.44
N GLY A 18 -7.89 7.61 -13.86
CA GLY A 18 -8.50 6.33 -14.25
C GLY A 18 -7.76 5.10 -13.75
N VAL A 19 -6.79 5.27 -12.85
CA VAL A 19 -5.96 4.18 -12.31
C VAL A 19 -5.96 4.19 -10.79
N GLU A 20 -6.06 3.01 -10.18
CA GLU A 20 -5.99 2.79 -8.75
C GLU A 20 -5.33 1.45 -8.46
N ALA A 21 -4.31 1.43 -7.61
CA ALA A 21 -3.72 0.21 -7.09
C ALA A 21 -3.49 0.34 -5.59
N ILE A 22 -3.82 -0.72 -4.85
CA ILE A 22 -3.63 -0.81 -3.41
C ILE A 22 -2.48 -1.77 -3.15
N PHE A 23 -1.47 -1.32 -2.43
CA PHE A 23 -0.28 -2.11 -2.11
C PHE A 23 -0.19 -2.34 -0.61
N LEU A 24 -0.03 -3.60 -0.20
CA LEU A 24 0.35 -3.97 1.16
C LEU A 24 1.82 -3.63 1.38
N LEU A 25 2.10 -2.95 2.48
CA LEU A 25 3.45 -2.53 2.83
C LEU A 25 4.26 -3.65 3.49
N ASN A 26 3.60 -4.56 4.19
CA ASN A 26 4.23 -5.65 4.94
C ASN A 26 5.39 -5.14 5.83
N CYS A 27 5.07 -4.18 6.71
CA CYS A 27 6.06 -3.42 7.48
C CYS A 27 6.93 -4.28 8.42
N ALA A 28 6.42 -5.41 8.90
CA ALA A 28 7.18 -6.39 9.69
C ALA A 28 8.21 -7.20 8.87
N GLY A 29 8.24 -7.01 7.55
CA GLY A 29 9.07 -7.78 6.62
C GLY A 29 8.23 -8.64 5.67
N GLY A 30 8.63 -8.67 4.41
CA GLY A 30 7.88 -9.31 3.32
C GLY A 30 7.95 -8.45 2.04
N PRO A 31 7.57 -8.98 0.87
CA PRO A 31 7.52 -8.18 -0.35
C PRO A 31 6.38 -7.14 -0.30
N ILE A 32 6.46 -6.08 -1.12
CA ILE A 32 5.28 -5.26 -1.41
C ILE A 32 4.31 -6.12 -2.24
N GLU A 33 3.04 -6.20 -1.84
CA GLU A 33 2.02 -7.00 -2.53
C GLU A 33 0.88 -6.14 -3.06
N VAL A 34 0.44 -6.38 -4.29
CA VAL A 34 -0.74 -5.70 -4.82
C VAL A 34 -2.00 -6.38 -4.30
N ARG A 35 -2.72 -5.70 -3.41
CA ARG A 35 -4.02 -6.14 -2.86
C ARG A 35 -5.15 -5.95 -3.87
N ASN A 36 -5.16 -4.82 -4.57
CA ASN A 36 -6.20 -4.50 -5.54
C ASN A 36 -5.62 -3.64 -6.67
N ARG A 37 -6.20 -3.75 -7.87
CA ARG A 37 -5.75 -3.06 -9.07
C ARG A 37 -6.94 -2.73 -9.98
N TYR A 38 -6.96 -1.52 -10.51
CA TYR A 38 -7.92 -1.03 -11.48
C TYR A 38 -7.23 -0.09 -12.46
N GLY A 39 -7.39 -0.35 -13.76
CA GLY A 39 -6.85 0.49 -14.82
C GLY A 39 -5.32 0.50 -14.95
N THR A 40 -4.59 -0.26 -14.13
CA THR A 40 -3.12 -0.36 -14.15
C THR A 40 -2.64 -1.51 -15.02
N THR A 41 -1.47 -1.32 -15.62
CA THR A 41 -0.69 -2.40 -16.27
C THR A 41 0.30 -3.03 -15.29
N ALA A 42 0.73 -4.26 -15.58
CA ALA A 42 1.75 -4.94 -14.76
C ALA A 42 3.09 -4.18 -14.70
N ALA A 43 3.46 -3.47 -15.77
CA ALA A 43 4.68 -2.66 -15.79
C ALA A 43 4.58 -1.45 -14.86
N GLU A 44 3.43 -0.76 -14.85
CA GLU A 44 3.17 0.34 -13.93
C GLU A 44 3.14 -0.14 -12.48
N GLU A 45 2.51 -1.28 -12.21
CA GLU A 45 2.50 -1.89 -10.88
C GLU A 45 3.90 -2.27 -10.40
N ALA A 46 4.74 -2.81 -11.27
CA ALA A 46 6.13 -3.13 -10.93
C ALA A 46 6.95 -1.86 -10.62
N MET A 47 6.76 -0.79 -11.40
CA MET A 47 7.41 0.50 -11.12
C MET A 47 6.94 1.10 -9.79
N LEU A 48 5.63 1.08 -9.53
CA LEU A 48 5.05 1.56 -8.28
C LEU A 48 5.52 0.72 -7.08
N ALA A 49 5.48 -0.60 -7.18
CA ALA A 49 5.95 -1.50 -6.13
C ALA A 49 7.41 -1.23 -5.77
N ARG A 50 8.28 -1.01 -6.77
CA ARG A 50 9.68 -0.64 -6.55
C ARG A 50 9.81 0.70 -5.83
N PHE A 51 9.09 1.73 -6.28
CA PHE A 51 9.12 3.04 -5.63
C PHE A 51 8.62 2.98 -4.18
N ILE A 52 7.55 2.22 -3.93
CA ILE A 52 7.00 1.98 -2.59
C ILE A 52 8.01 1.24 -1.72
N ASP A 53 8.69 0.22 -2.26
CA ASP A 53 9.71 -0.55 -1.54
C ASP A 53 10.91 0.32 -1.13
N GLU A 54 11.42 1.14 -2.06
CA GLU A 54 12.50 2.10 -1.80
C GLU A 54 12.15 3.13 -0.70
N ASN A 55 10.86 3.42 -0.50
CA ASN A 55 10.36 4.38 0.49
C ASN A 55 9.63 3.71 1.67
N ARG A 56 9.68 2.38 1.79
CA ARG A 56 8.82 1.60 2.69
C ARG A 56 8.91 2.06 4.14
N VAL A 57 10.12 2.35 4.63
CA VAL A 57 10.35 2.76 6.03
C VAL A 57 9.55 4.03 6.37
N ILE A 58 9.57 5.02 5.49
CA ILE A 58 8.86 6.29 5.71
C ILE A 58 7.35 6.08 5.58
N LEU A 59 6.91 5.25 4.63
CA LEU A 59 5.49 4.96 4.42
C LEU A 59 4.88 4.18 5.58
N CYS A 60 5.59 3.17 6.11
CA CYS A 60 5.18 2.44 7.30
C CYS A 60 5.07 3.38 8.50
N LYS A 61 6.09 4.21 8.75
CA LYS A 61 6.05 5.18 9.85
C LYS A 61 4.89 6.18 9.71
N ALA A 62 4.68 6.73 8.51
CA ALA A 62 3.58 7.66 8.26
C ALA A 62 2.21 6.99 8.47
N TRP A 63 2.08 5.72 8.05
CA TRP A 63 0.88 4.94 8.31
C TRP A 63 0.67 4.72 9.81
N GLU A 64 1.73 4.39 10.56
CA GLU A 64 1.67 4.22 12.02
C GLU A 64 1.22 5.48 12.76
N GLU A 65 1.78 6.63 12.36
CA GLU A 65 1.41 7.93 12.93
C GLU A 65 -0.09 8.24 12.77
N LEU A 66 -0.73 7.74 11.71
CA LEU A 66 -2.14 7.96 11.42
C LEU A 66 -3.07 6.86 11.97
N HIS A 67 -2.60 5.61 12.03
CA HIS A 67 -3.45 4.44 12.23
C HIS A 67 -3.04 3.54 13.42
N GLY A 68 -1.87 3.74 14.00
CA GLY A 68 -1.37 2.93 15.13
C GLY A 68 -0.26 1.98 14.74
N ASN A 69 -0.39 0.68 15.01
CA ASN A 69 0.70 -0.28 14.80
C ASN A 69 0.64 -0.87 13.37
N ALA A 70 1.67 -0.64 12.55
CA ALA A 70 1.72 -1.10 11.15
C ALA A 70 2.18 -2.56 11.00
N GLU A 71 2.62 -3.18 12.08
CA GLU A 71 3.02 -4.59 12.13
C GLU A 71 1.83 -5.52 12.42
N ARG A 72 0.64 -4.98 12.71
CA ARG A 72 -0.59 -5.76 12.82
C ARG A 72 -1.11 -6.11 11.42
N ALA A 73 -1.02 -7.40 11.11
CA ALA A 73 -1.50 -8.01 9.88
C ALA A 73 -2.98 -8.39 9.99
#